data_AF-A0A4Y9S3I9-F1
#
_entry.id   AF-A0A4Y9S3I9-F1
#
_cell.length_a   1.000
_cell.length_b   1.000
_cell.length_c   1.000
_cell.angle_alpha   90.00
_cell.angle_beta   90.00
_cell.angle_gamma   90.00
#
_symmetry.space_group_name_H-M   'P 1'
#
loop_
_entity.id
_entity.type
_entity.pdbx_description
1 polymer ?
#
loop_
_entity_poly.entity_id
_entity_poly.type
_entity_poly.pdbx_seq_one_letter_code
_entity_poly.pdbx_strand_id
1 'polypeptide(L)'
;MKRLLMIAPLWLPWAARAHTLTASPAEQGAEPWVLALLALAMVLYAIGNARLYARARQSRLTLMLQSAFFAAGWMALLAALASPLDAAGSRSFAAHMVQHELLMIVAAPLLVLGRPLGVWIWAWPAGARRDVGAA
;
A
#
# COMPACT_ATOMS: atom_id res chain seq x y z
N MET A 1 -25.09 -31.18 8.45
CA MET A 1 -25.99 -30.32 9.25
C MET A 1 -25.49 -30.28 10.69
N LYS A 2 -24.75 -29.22 11.07
CA LYS A 2 -24.64 -28.65 12.43
C LYS A 2 -23.55 -27.56 12.45
N ARG A 3 -24.00 -26.31 12.63
CA ARG A 3 -23.27 -25.14 13.17
C ARG A 3 -22.17 -24.56 12.25
N LEU A 4 -22.30 -23.46 11.49
CA LEU A 4 -23.02 -22.20 11.71
C LEU A 4 -22.81 -21.69 13.13
N LEU A 5 -21.68 -21.03 13.37
CA LEU A 5 -21.45 -20.02 14.42
C LEU A 5 -19.97 -19.61 14.40
N MET A 6 -19.65 -18.58 13.61
CA MET A 6 -18.59 -17.60 13.90
C MET A 6 -18.74 -16.42 12.94
N ILE A 7 -19.97 -15.87 12.88
CA ILE A 7 -20.15 -14.47 12.53
C ILE A 7 -20.11 -13.75 13.87
N ALA A 8 -18.97 -13.15 14.18
CA ALA A 8 -18.80 -11.95 14.99
C ALA A 8 -17.38 -11.92 15.53
N PRO A 9 -16.52 -11.09 14.92
CA PRO A 9 -15.94 -10.01 15.67
C PRO A 9 -16.79 -8.77 15.36
N LEU A 10 -17.48 -8.30 16.39
CA LEU A 10 -17.37 -6.90 16.79
C LEU A 10 -17.43 -5.94 15.59
N TRP A 11 -18.58 -5.54 15.06
CA TRP A 11 -19.46 -4.50 15.63
C TRP A 11 -18.95 -3.76 16.89
N LEU A 12 -17.64 -3.60 17.07
CA LEU A 12 -17.15 -2.47 17.82
C LEU A 12 -17.24 -1.30 16.83
N PRO A 13 -18.05 -0.27 17.09
CA PRO A 13 -17.83 1.01 16.45
C PRO A 13 -16.42 1.44 16.87
N TRP A 14 -15.43 1.10 16.04
CA TRP A 14 -14.09 1.65 16.14
C TRP A 14 -14.31 3.15 16.17
N ALA A 15 -13.98 3.76 17.30
CA ALA A 15 -14.31 5.13 17.63
C ALA A 15 -14.27 5.99 16.37
N ALA A 16 -15.45 6.28 15.83
CA ALA A 16 -15.62 7.21 14.74
C ALA A 16 -15.25 8.56 15.36
N ARG A 17 -13.96 8.90 15.29
CA ARG A 17 -13.49 10.25 15.56
C ARG A 17 -14.10 11.10 14.45
N ALA A 18 -15.33 11.53 14.66
CA ALA A 18 -15.96 12.56 13.87
C ALA A 18 -15.00 13.75 13.88
N HIS A 19 -14.50 14.11 12.70
CA HIS A 19 -13.58 15.21 12.49
C HIS A 19 -14.00 16.43 13.31
N THR A 20 -13.18 16.82 14.29
CA THR A 20 -13.34 18.08 14.99
C THR A 20 -13.05 19.22 14.02
N LEU A 21 -13.98 20.17 13.89
CA LEU A 21 -14.01 21.29 12.93
C LEU A 21 -12.90 22.34 13.14
N THR A 22 -11.72 21.95 13.58
CA THR A 22 -10.56 22.82 13.79
C THR A 22 -9.35 22.20 13.13
N ALA A 23 -9.32 22.23 11.80
CA ALA A 23 -8.16 21.84 11.01
C ALA A 23 -7.00 22.79 11.35
N SER A 24 -6.10 22.34 12.22
CA SER A 24 -4.81 23.00 12.42
C SER A 24 -3.99 22.91 11.12
N PRO A 25 -3.02 23.79 10.86
CA PRO A 25 -2.15 23.69 9.67
C PRO A 25 -1.42 22.33 9.53
N ALA A 26 -1.35 21.55 10.62
CA ALA A 26 -0.84 20.18 10.61
C ALA A 26 -1.80 19.15 10.00
N GLU A 27 -3.10 19.44 9.90
CA GLU A 27 -4.12 18.54 9.32
C GLU A 27 -4.24 18.64 7.79
N GLN A 28 -3.40 19.47 7.15
CA GLN A 28 -3.24 19.45 5.68
C GLN A 28 -2.27 18.37 5.21
N GLY A 29 -1.56 17.71 6.14
CA GLY A 29 -0.65 16.61 5.84
C GLY A 29 -1.37 15.28 5.81
N ALA A 30 -0.85 14.33 5.02
CA ALA A 30 -1.33 12.95 5.03
C ALA A 30 -1.38 12.39 6.45
N GLU A 31 -2.43 11.61 6.72
CA GLU A 31 -2.61 10.86 7.95
C GLU A 31 -1.33 10.07 8.31
N PRO A 32 -0.75 10.26 9.53
CA PRO A 32 0.55 9.69 9.88
C PRO A 32 0.61 8.16 9.76
N TRP A 33 -0.51 7.49 10.02
CA TRP A 33 -0.60 6.03 9.90
C TRP A 33 -0.60 5.57 8.44
N VAL A 34 -1.17 6.33 7.51
CA VAL A 34 -1.09 6.05 6.06
C VAL A 34 0.35 6.16 5.59
N LEU A 35 1.04 7.22 6.00
CA LEU A 35 2.47 7.40 5.69
C LEU A 35 3.32 6.26 6.28
N ALA A 36 3.04 5.84 7.51
CA ALA A 36 3.72 4.71 8.13
C ALA A 36 3.51 3.41 7.35
N LEU A 37 2.30 3.13 6.88
CA LEU A 37 2.00 1.95 6.05
C LEU A 37 2.68 2.02 4.67
N LEU A 38 2.66 3.18 4.02
CA LEU A 38 3.35 3.39 2.75
C LEU A 38 4.87 3.22 2.89
N ALA A 39 5.45 3.76 3.96
CA ALA A 39 6.86 3.61 4.27
C ALA A 39 7.20 2.13 4.55
N LEU A 40 6.38 1.44 5.35
CA LEU A 40 6.54 0.01 5.62
C LEU A 40 6.51 -0.82 4.33
N ALA A 41 5.54 -0.56 3.45
CA ALA A 41 5.42 -1.24 2.16
C ALA A 41 6.68 -1.04 1.28
N MET A 42 7.21 0.18 1.23
CA MET A 42 8.44 0.51 0.51
C MET A 42 9.66 -0.20 1.12
N VAL A 43 9.82 -0.17 2.44
CA VAL A 43 10.94 -0.81 3.14
C VAL A 43 10.93 -2.33 2.92
N LEU A 44 9.78 -2.98 3.08
CA LEU A 44 9.64 -4.42 2.83
C LEU A 44 9.97 -4.77 1.38
N TYR A 45 9.52 -3.95 0.43
CA TYR A 45 9.83 -4.15 -0.98
C TYR A 45 11.33 -3.99 -1.24
N ALA A 46 11.97 -2.96 -0.70
CA ALA A 46 13.40 -2.72 -0.86
C ALA A 46 14.26 -3.86 -0.28
N ILE A 47 13.93 -4.36 0.92
CA ILE A 47 14.62 -5.48 1.56
C ILE A 47 14.45 -6.77 0.73
N GLY A 48 13.21 -7.07 0.34
CA GLY A 48 12.91 -8.24 -0.48
C GLY A 48 13.64 -8.19 -1.83
N ASN A 49 13.63 -7.03 -2.48
CA ASN A 49 14.26 -6.81 -3.76
C ASN A 49 15.78 -6.94 -3.64
N ALA A 50 16.42 -6.31 -2.65
CA ALA A 50 17.87 -6.42 -2.43
C ALA A 50 18.32 -7.88 -2.23
N ARG A 51 17.57 -8.65 -1.44
CA ARG A 51 17.85 -10.09 -1.23
C ARG A 51 17.67 -10.91 -2.49
N LEU A 52 16.66 -10.60 -3.30
CA LEU A 52 16.38 -11.29 -4.56
C LEU A 52 17.43 -10.93 -5.62
N TYR A 53 17.83 -9.66 -5.70
CA TYR A 53 18.84 -9.15 -6.62
C TYR A 53 20.22 -9.77 -6.40
N ALA A 54 20.58 -10.05 -5.15
CA ALA A 54 21.81 -10.76 -4.80
C ALA A 54 21.86 -12.19 -5.37
N ARG A 55 20.70 -12.82 -5.59
CA ARG A 55 20.58 -14.21 -6.08
C ARG A 55 20.22 -14.29 -7.57
N ALA A 56 19.60 -13.27 -8.13
CA ALA A 56 19.22 -13.18 -9.52
C ALA A 56 20.41 -12.75 -10.39
N ARG A 57 21.07 -13.70 -11.06
CA ARG A 57 22.10 -13.38 -12.08
C ARG A 57 21.50 -13.13 -13.47
N GLN A 58 20.48 -13.89 -13.87
CA GLN A 58 19.88 -13.82 -15.20
C GLN A 58 18.59 -12.98 -15.28
N SER A 59 17.90 -12.73 -14.15
CA SER A 59 16.62 -12.02 -14.12
C SER A 59 16.70 -10.57 -13.60
N ARG A 60 17.89 -9.97 -13.56
CA ARG A 60 18.13 -8.61 -13.03
C ARG A 60 17.31 -7.55 -13.76
N LEU A 61 17.30 -7.57 -15.09
CA LEU A 61 16.55 -6.60 -15.89
C LEU A 61 15.06 -6.63 -15.57
N THR A 62 14.48 -7.83 -15.49
CA THR A 62 13.07 -8.00 -15.12
C THR A 62 12.79 -7.50 -13.70
N LEU A 63 13.71 -7.69 -12.76
CA LEU A 63 13.59 -7.15 -11.39
C LEU A 63 13.70 -5.63 -11.36
N MET A 64 14.55 -5.01 -12.18
CA MET A 64 14.61 -3.54 -12.31
C MET A 64 13.30 -2.98 -12.83
N LEU A 65 12.75 -3.58 -13.89
CA LEU A 65 11.47 -3.13 -14.46
C LEU A 65 10.33 -3.28 -13.44
N GLN A 66 10.22 -4.43 -12.76
CA GLN A 66 9.25 -4.62 -11.68
C GLN A 66 9.42 -3.58 -10.56
N SER A 67 10.67 -3.30 -10.16
CA SER A 67 10.97 -2.27 -9.17
C SER A 67 10.58 -0.86 -9.64
N ALA A 68 10.78 -0.56 -10.92
CA ALA A 68 10.36 0.71 -11.51
C ALA A 68 8.83 0.84 -11.53
N PHE A 69 8.10 -0.21 -11.92
CA PHE A 69 6.63 -0.23 -11.86
C PHE A 69 6.11 -0.08 -10.44
N PHE A 70 6.69 -0.80 -9.48
CA PHE A 70 6.32 -0.66 -8.07
C PHE A 70 6.58 0.75 -7.55
N ALA A 71 7.77 1.32 -7.82
CA ALA A 71 8.12 2.67 -7.41
C ALA A 71 7.18 3.71 -8.04
N ALA A 72 6.86 3.56 -9.33
CA ALA A 72 5.92 4.44 -10.01
C ALA A 72 4.50 4.36 -9.40
N GLY A 73 4.01 3.14 -9.14
CA GLY A 73 2.72 2.93 -8.47
C GLY A 73 2.68 3.48 -7.05
N TRP A 74 3.77 3.32 -6.30
CA TRP A 74 3.92 3.88 -4.95
C TRP A 74 3.96 5.41 -4.95
N MET A 75 4.64 6.02 -5.91
CA MET A 75 4.62 7.48 -6.11
C MET A 75 3.22 7.98 -6.48
N ALA A 76 2.47 7.22 -7.29
CA ALA A 76 1.07 7.55 -7.60
C ALA A 76 0.18 7.47 -6.34
N LEU A 77 0.39 6.48 -5.46
CA LEU A 77 -0.28 6.44 -4.15
C LEU A 77 0.05 7.67 -3.31
N LEU A 78 1.34 8.03 -3.17
CA LEU A 78 1.72 9.25 -2.46
C LEU A 78 1.07 10.50 -3.06
N ALA A 79 1.04 10.61 -4.38
CA ALA A 79 0.40 11.73 -5.06
C ALA A 79 -1.12 11.77 -4.86
N ALA A 80 -1.77 10.62 -4.64
CA ALA A 80 -3.20 10.54 -4.37
C ALA A 80 -3.57 10.77 -2.90
N LEU A 81 -2.70 10.35 -1.96
CA LEU A 81 -3.00 10.26 -0.52
C LEU A 81 -2.24 11.27 0.35
N ALA A 82 -1.09 11.76 -0.10
CA ALA A 82 -0.23 12.69 0.65
C ALA A 82 -0.03 14.04 -0.04
N SER A 83 -0.79 14.28 -1.10
CA SER A 83 -0.79 15.52 -1.87
C SER A 83 -1.95 16.43 -1.44
N PRO A 84 -1.87 17.75 -1.69
CA PRO A 84 -3.02 18.65 -1.61
C PRO A 84 -4.24 18.20 -2.44
N LEU A 85 -4.10 17.22 -3.34
CA LEU A 85 -5.23 16.55 -3.99
C LEU A 85 -6.19 15.89 -3.00
N ASP A 86 -5.71 15.31 -1.90
CA ASP A 86 -6.56 14.68 -0.90
C ASP A 86 -7.45 15.73 -0.19
N ALA A 87 -6.82 16.84 0.22
CA ALA A 87 -7.54 17.99 0.75
C ALA A 87 -8.50 18.62 -0.29
N ALA A 88 -8.13 18.65 -1.57
CA ALA A 88 -8.98 19.17 -2.64
C ALA A 88 -10.17 18.25 -2.96
N GLY A 89 -10.02 16.94 -2.78
CA GLY A 89 -11.10 15.95 -2.93
C GLY A 89 -12.24 16.19 -1.94
N SER A 90 -11.92 16.61 -0.71
CA SER A 90 -12.93 16.99 0.29
C SER A 90 -13.75 18.24 -0.09
N ARG A 91 -13.20 19.09 -0.97
CA ARG A 91 -13.79 20.39 -1.35
C ARG A 91 -14.46 20.37 -2.73
N SER A 92 -14.12 19.41 -3.59
CA SER A 92 -14.66 19.33 -4.94
C SER A 92 -14.84 17.89 -5.42
N PHE A 93 -16.02 17.63 -5.99
CA PHE A 93 -16.34 16.33 -6.56
C PHE A 93 -15.42 15.94 -7.73
N ALA A 94 -15.02 16.92 -8.54
CA ALA A 94 -14.10 16.67 -9.65
C ALA A 94 -12.72 16.22 -9.15
N ALA A 95 -12.14 16.86 -8.12
CA ALA A 95 -10.87 16.42 -7.56
C ALA A 95 -10.99 15.05 -6.88
N HIS A 96 -12.13 14.77 -6.22
CA HIS A 96 -12.41 13.47 -5.65
C HIS A 96 -12.45 12.36 -6.72
N MET A 97 -13.08 12.61 -7.87
CA MET A 97 -13.09 11.66 -8.99
C MET A 97 -11.69 11.44 -9.58
N VAL A 98 -10.91 12.50 -9.75
CA VAL A 98 -9.51 12.39 -10.19
C VAL A 98 -8.69 11.55 -9.21
N GLN A 99 -8.90 11.72 -7.90
CA GLN A 99 -8.24 10.90 -6.88
C GLN A 99 -8.62 9.42 -7.02
N HIS A 100 -9.91 9.12 -7.19
CA HIS A 100 -10.38 7.75 -7.41
C HIS A 100 -9.83 7.12 -8.70
N GLU A 101 -9.79 7.87 -9.79
CA GLU A 101 -9.25 7.42 -11.07
C GLU A 101 -7.73 7.21 -11.00
N LEU A 102 -7.00 8.11 -10.34
CA LEU A 102 -5.56 7.97 -10.13
C LEU A 102 -5.24 6.70 -9.34
N LEU A 103 -6.04 6.38 -8.32
CA LEU A 103 -5.88 5.15 -7.54
C LEU A 103 -6.19 3.89 -8.37
N MET A 104 -7.30 3.91 -9.12
CA MET A 104 -7.80 2.72 -9.82
C MET A 104 -7.11 2.43 -11.15
N ILE A 105 -6.81 3.47 -11.93
CA ILE A 105 -6.31 3.35 -13.31
C ILE A 105 -4.79 3.41 -13.35
N VAL A 106 -4.16 4.14 -12.41
CA VAL A 106 -2.69 4.33 -12.42
C VAL A 106 -2.03 3.54 -11.30
N ALA A 107 -2.37 3.81 -10.04
CA ALA A 107 -1.66 3.23 -8.91
C ALA A 107 -1.83 1.71 -8.84
N ALA A 108 -3.07 1.20 -8.89
CA ALA A 108 -3.33 -0.22 -8.79
C ALA A 108 -2.66 -1.05 -9.91
N PRO A 109 -2.78 -0.72 -11.21
CA PRO A 109 -2.12 -1.49 -12.27
C PRO A 109 -0.59 -1.45 -12.19
N LEU A 110 0.01 -0.29 -11.89
CA LEU A 110 1.46 -0.16 -11.72
C LEU A 110 1.98 -1.03 -10.57
N LEU A 111 1.27 -1.04 -9.43
CA LEU A 111 1.63 -1.89 -8.30
C LEU A 111 1.51 -3.37 -8.66
N VAL A 112 0.47 -3.78 -9.40
CA VAL A 112 0.31 -5.17 -9.86
C VAL A 112 1.46 -5.57 -10.80
N LEU A 113 1.83 -4.70 -11.75
CA LEU A 113 2.96 -4.93 -12.66
C LEU A 113 4.30 -5.04 -11.93
N GLY A 114 4.44 -4.38 -10.78
CA GLY A 114 5.60 -4.52 -9.90
C GLY A 114 5.73 -5.88 -9.20
N ARG A 115 4.69 -6.73 -9.25
CA ARG A 115 4.62 -8.06 -8.60
C ARG A 115 5.13 -8.08 -7.15
N PRO A 116 4.69 -7.14 -6.28
CA PRO A 116 5.26 -6.92 -4.96
C PRO A 116 5.07 -8.10 -4.00
N LEU A 117 4.04 -8.91 -4.17
CA LEU A 117 3.76 -10.03 -3.27
C LEU A 117 4.94 -11.01 -3.17
N GLY A 118 5.53 -11.39 -4.31
CA GLY A 118 6.70 -12.27 -4.33
C GLY A 118 7.92 -11.63 -3.67
N VAL A 119 8.09 -10.32 -3.87
CA VAL A 119 9.19 -9.54 -3.30
C VAL A 119 9.03 -9.41 -1.77
N TRP A 120 7.84 -9.12 -1.28
CA TRP A 120 7.54 -9.02 0.15
C TRP A 120 7.74 -10.34 0.89
N ILE A 121 7.41 -11.48 0.30
CA ILE A 121 7.71 -12.80 0.91
C ILE A 121 9.22 -12.98 1.10
N TRP A 122 10.03 -12.48 0.17
CA TRP A 122 11.50 -12.52 0.30
C TRP A 122 12.06 -11.58 1.38
N ALA A 123 11.28 -10.61 1.84
CA ALA A 123 11.64 -9.76 2.97
C ALA A 123 11.67 -10.54 4.30
N TRP A 124 10.90 -11.64 4.42
CA TRP A 124 10.93 -12.50 5.60
C TRP A 124 12.16 -13.44 5.64
N PRO A 125 12.70 -13.77 6.84
CA PRO A 125 13.74 -14.77 7.02
C PRO A 125 13.31 -16.18 6.55
N ALA A 126 14.29 -17.03 6.26
CA ALA A 126 14.09 -18.32 5.60
C ALA A 126 13.14 -19.28 6.33
N GLY A 127 13.05 -19.21 7.67
CA GLY A 127 12.13 -20.00 8.48
C GLY A 127 10.66 -19.67 8.17
N ALA A 128 10.29 -18.40 8.30
CA ALA A 128 8.92 -17.94 8.04
C ALA A 128 8.47 -18.10 6.58
N ARG A 129 9.41 -18.14 5.62
CA ARG A 129 9.08 -18.42 4.21
C ARG A 129 8.54 -19.83 3.99
N ARG A 130 8.96 -20.80 4.81
CA ARG A 130 8.50 -22.20 4.70
C ARG A 130 7.07 -22.34 5.19
N ASP A 131 6.73 -21.63 6.26
CA ASP A 131 5.38 -21.68 6.84
C ASP A 131 4.34 -21.05 5.91
N VAL A 132 4.68 -19.94 5.24
CA VAL A 132 3.80 -19.27 4.27
C VAL A 132 3.61 -20.07 2.98
N GLY A 133 4.59 -20.89 2.59
CA GLY A 133 4.48 -21.76 1.42
C GLY A 133 3.84 -23.13 1.69
N ALA A 134 3.64 -23.48 2.96
CA ALA A 134 3.04 -24.74 3.40
C ALA A 134 1.54 -24.62 3.75
N ALA A 135 1.02 -23.38 3.83
CA ALA A 135 -0.40 -23.07 4.01
C ALA A 135 -1.10 -22.88 2.66
#